data_AF-A0A453PYK0-F1
#
_entry.id   AF-A0A453PYK0-F1
#
_cell.length_a   1.000
_cell.length_b   1.000
_cell.length_c   1.000
_cell.angle_alpha   90.00
_cell.angle_beta   90.00
_cell.angle_gamma   90.00
#
_symmetry.space_group_name_H-M   'P 1'
#
loop_
_entity.id
_entity.type
_entity.pdbx_description
1 polymer ?
#
loop_
_entity_poly.entity_id
_entity_poly.type
_entity_poly.pdbx_seq_one_letter_code
_entity_poly.pdbx_strand_id
1 'polypeptide(L)'
;MMQIDPTKICPSVGLCTHSGTQGVSFGIRTVVDDETGRSNDAMCHVCEMAVMWAKNQLAQDQTQDLILKYINTLCGYIPSPMGESSVDCKRLASMPDVAFSIGGKKFALTPEQYILKIGEGDATKCISGFVAMDIPPPRGPIWILGDIFMGAYHTVFDYGKMKVGFAKAA
;
A
#
# COMPACT_ATOMS: atom_id res chain seq x y z
N MET A 1 7.43 -24.94 21.06
CA MET A 1 7.38 -23.47 20.90
C MET A 1 8.31 -23.09 19.78
N MET A 2 7.80 -22.45 18.73
CA MET A 2 8.62 -21.96 17.63
C MET A 2 9.19 -20.60 18.05
N GLN A 3 10.46 -20.56 18.45
CA GLN A 3 11.15 -19.31 18.73
C GLN A 3 11.58 -18.69 17.40
N ILE A 4 11.05 -17.51 17.08
CA ILE A 4 11.44 -16.75 15.90
C ILE A 4 12.72 -16.00 16.24
N ASP A 5 13.77 -16.20 15.46
CA ASP A 5 15.04 -15.47 15.58
C ASP A 5 14.85 -14.03 15.08
N PRO A 6 15.02 -13.00 15.93
CA PRO A 6 14.83 -11.61 15.56
C PRO A 6 15.68 -11.18 14.35
N THR A 7 16.88 -11.75 14.20
CA THR A 7 17.78 -11.41 13.08
C THR A 7 17.26 -11.84 11.71
N LYS A 8 16.29 -12.76 11.69
CA LYS A 8 15.68 -13.28 10.45
C LYS A 8 14.40 -12.56 10.04
N ILE A 9 13.89 -11.65 10.87
CA ILE A 9 12.61 -10.97 10.63
C ILE A 9 12.70 -10.02 9.43
N CYS A 10 13.67 -9.10 9.42
CA CYS A 10 13.81 -8.08 8.36
C CYS A 10 14.05 -8.67 6.95
N PRO A 11 14.86 -9.73 6.79
CA PRO A 11 14.95 -10.45 5.52
C PRO A 11 13.66 -11.19 5.13
N SER A 12 12.95 -11.78 6.09
CA SER A 12 11.71 -12.52 5.82
C SER A 12 10.55 -11.63 5.36
N VAL A 13 10.56 -10.35 5.77
CA VAL A 13 9.59 -9.34 5.31
C VAL A 13 10.09 -8.54 4.09
N GLY A 14 11.24 -8.91 3.52
CA GLY A 14 11.78 -8.30 2.31
C GLY A 14 12.39 -6.91 2.49
N LEU A 15 12.56 -6.44 3.72
CA LEU A 15 13.16 -5.12 4.01
C LEU A 15 14.68 -5.13 4.03
N CYS A 16 15.29 -6.32 4.19
CA CYS A 16 16.73 -6.52 4.06
C CYS A 16 17.02 -7.58 3.00
N THR A 17 18.09 -7.39 2.24
CA THR A 17 18.60 -8.46 1.37
C THR A 17 19.46 -9.41 2.21
N HIS A 18 19.21 -10.71 2.12
CA HIS A 18 20.04 -11.71 2.78
C HIS A 18 21.42 -11.72 2.12
N SER A 19 22.38 -10.96 2.64
CA SER A 19 23.78 -11.09 2.24
C SER A 19 24.73 -10.64 3.34
N GLY A 20 25.14 -11.60 4.16
CA GLY A 20 26.46 -11.53 4.76
C GLY A 20 27.50 -11.70 3.66
N THR A 21 28.06 -10.59 3.16
CA THR A 21 29.44 -10.44 2.66
C THR A 21 29.62 -9.00 2.16
N GLN A 22 30.60 -8.30 2.72
CA GLN A 22 31.17 -7.07 2.14
C GLN A 22 31.64 -7.33 0.70
N GLY A 23 31.28 -6.43 -0.21
CA GLY A 23 31.82 -6.40 -1.57
C GLY A 23 31.68 -5.01 -2.15
N VAL A 24 32.68 -4.15 -1.92
CA VAL A 24 32.86 -2.91 -2.67
C VAL A 24 33.22 -3.28 -4.10
N SER A 25 32.36 -2.95 -5.07
CA SER A 25 32.72 -2.93 -6.49
C SER A 25 32.54 -1.52 -7.03
N PHE A 26 33.66 -0.80 -7.13
CA PHE A 26 33.78 0.41 -7.93
C PHE A 26 33.93 -0.03 -9.39
N GLY A 27 32.85 0.08 -10.19
CA GLY A 27 32.89 -0.31 -11.60
C GLY A 27 31.53 -0.17 -12.28
N ILE A 28 31.36 0.92 -13.03
CA ILE A 28 30.37 1.27 -14.07
C ILE A 28 29.09 0.38 -14.10
N ARG A 29 27.94 0.97 -13.71
CA ARG A 29 26.59 0.40 -13.92
C ARG A 29 25.79 1.20 -14.95
N THR A 30 25.09 0.46 -15.79
CA THR A 30 24.20 0.87 -16.88
C THR A 30 23.02 1.70 -16.40
N VAL A 31 22.53 2.59 -17.27
CA VAL A 31 21.53 3.66 -17.02
C VAL A 31 20.08 3.15 -16.90
N VAL A 32 19.87 1.93 -16.40
CA VAL A 32 18.56 1.34 -16.11
C VAL A 32 18.68 0.62 -14.77
N ASP A 33 17.83 1.03 -13.82
CA ASP A 33 17.74 0.61 -12.40
C ASP A 33 18.75 1.23 -11.42
N ASP A 34 18.43 2.41 -10.85
CA ASP A 34 19.04 2.86 -9.59
C ASP A 34 18.17 3.85 -8.78
N GLU A 35 16.96 3.44 -8.37
CA GLU A 35 16.26 4.08 -7.23
C GLU A 35 15.90 3.08 -6.11
N THR A 36 15.93 1.77 -6.36
CA THR A 36 15.52 0.72 -5.41
C THR A 36 16.61 0.33 -4.40
N GLY A 37 17.90 0.58 -4.70
CA GLY A 37 19.02 0.15 -3.84
C GLY A 37 19.21 1.01 -2.59
N ARG A 38 19.02 2.32 -2.67
CA ARG A 38 19.30 3.25 -1.56
C ARG A 38 18.19 3.27 -0.51
N SER A 39 16.94 3.04 -0.95
CA SER A 39 15.77 2.96 -0.07
C SER A 39 15.78 1.67 0.75
N ASN A 40 16.13 0.55 0.13
CA ASN A 40 16.14 -0.75 0.81
C ASN A 40 17.20 -0.84 1.92
N ASP A 41 18.35 -0.18 1.77
CA ASP A 41 19.39 -0.14 2.82
C ASP A 41 18.95 0.71 4.02
N ALA A 42 18.33 1.87 3.77
CA ALA A 42 17.75 2.71 4.82
C ALA A 42 16.59 2.01 5.55
N MET A 43 15.71 1.35 4.79
CA MET A 43 14.57 0.60 5.36
C MET A 43 15.03 -0.67 6.09
N CYS A 44 16.13 -1.30 5.65
CA CYS A 44 16.75 -2.41 6.36
C CYS A 44 17.24 -1.97 7.74
N HIS A 45 17.99 -0.86 7.82
CA HIS A 45 18.45 -0.34 9.12
C HIS A 45 17.30 0.08 10.04
N VAL A 46 16.25 0.72 9.50
CA VAL A 46 15.05 1.06 10.28
C VAL A 46 14.38 -0.20 10.81
N CYS A 47 14.27 -1.24 9.99
CA CYS A 47 13.72 -2.53 10.41
C CYS A 47 14.56 -3.18 11.51
N GLU A 48 15.88 -3.25 11.35
CA GLU A 48 16.78 -3.84 12.35
C GLU A 48 16.69 -3.11 13.69
N MET A 49 16.66 -1.78 13.66
CA MET A 49 16.48 -0.95 14.86
C MET A 49 15.13 -1.20 15.53
N ALA A 50 14.04 -1.29 14.75
CA ALA A 50 12.70 -1.58 15.27
C ALA A 50 12.61 -2.98 15.89
N VAL A 51 13.20 -3.99 15.24
CA VAL A 51 13.24 -5.38 15.73
C VAL A 51 14.07 -5.48 17.00
N MET A 52 15.22 -4.81 17.06
CA MET A 52 16.07 -4.79 18.25
C MET A 52 15.42 -4.04 19.42
N TRP A 53 14.73 -2.94 19.15
CA TRP A 53 13.96 -2.21 20.15
C TRP A 53 12.79 -3.06 20.70
N ALA A 54 12.05 -3.74 19.82
CA ALA A 54 11.00 -4.67 20.21
C ALA A 54 11.52 -5.84 21.05
N LYS A 55 12.68 -6.41 20.68
CA LYS A 55 13.37 -7.46 21.46
C LYS A 55 13.73 -6.98 22.87
N ASN A 56 14.24 -5.75 22.99
CA ASN A 56 14.59 -5.16 24.28
C ASN A 56 13.34 -4.92 25.16
N GLN A 57 12.23 -4.49 24.55
CA GLN A 57 10.96 -4.29 25.24
C GLN A 57 10.34 -5.63 25.70
N LEU A 58 10.45 -6.67 24.86
CA LEU A 58 10.06 -8.05 25.18
C LEU A 58 10.91 -8.64 26.32
N ALA A 59 12.18 -8.24 26.42
CA ALA A 59 13.04 -8.61 27.55
C ALA A 59 12.70 -7.85 28.85
N GLN A 60 11.83 -6.84 28.79
CA GLN A 60 11.44 -5.99 29.92
C GLN A 60 10.15 -6.42 30.64
N ASP A 61 9.73 -7.69 30.52
CA ASP A 61 8.52 -8.24 31.18
C ASP A 61 7.23 -7.44 30.90
N GLN A 62 7.12 -6.84 29.71
CA GLN A 62 5.87 -6.23 29.27
C GLN A 62 4.81 -7.32 29.01
N THR A 63 3.57 -7.09 29.42
CA THR A 63 2.47 -8.02 29.15
C THR A 63 2.24 -8.18 27.65
N GLN A 64 1.90 -9.39 27.20
CA GLN A 64 1.62 -9.68 25.79
C GLN A 64 0.58 -8.71 25.19
N ASP A 65 -0.39 -8.27 25.99
CA ASP A 65 -1.43 -7.32 25.57
C ASP A 65 -0.87 -5.94 25.23
N LEU A 66 0.16 -5.47 25.95
CA LEU A 66 0.77 -4.16 25.70
C LEU A 66 1.61 -4.19 24.42
N ILE A 67 2.32 -5.30 24.18
CA ILE A 67 3.09 -5.53 22.96
C ILE A 67 2.16 -5.63 21.74
N LEU A 68 1.05 -6.38 21.85
CA LEU A 68 0.05 -6.49 20.78
C LEU A 68 -0.60 -5.14 20.47
N LYS A 69 -0.95 -4.35 21.49
CA LYS A 69 -1.49 -3.00 21.31
C LYS A 69 -0.51 -2.07 20.60
N TYR A 70 0.76 -2.13 20.97
CA TYR A 70 1.80 -1.30 20.37
C TYR A 70 2.11 -1.71 18.92
N ILE A 71 2.21 -3.02 18.64
CA ILE A 71 2.39 -3.54 17.28
C ILE A 71 1.22 -3.13 16.38
N ASN A 72 -0.03 -3.28 16.83
CA ASN A 72 -1.20 -2.84 16.07
C ASN A 72 -1.20 -1.33 15.78
N THR A 73 -0.66 -0.55 16.71
CA THR A 73 -0.50 0.90 16.54
C THR A 73 0.53 1.20 15.45
N LEU A 74 1.69 0.54 15.47
CA LEU A 74 2.72 0.67 14.44
C LEU A 74 2.24 0.18 13.07
N CYS A 75 1.53 -0.94 13.00
CA CYS A 75 0.94 -1.46 11.76
C CYS A 75 -0.07 -0.48 11.13
N GLY A 76 -0.70 0.39 11.92
CA GLY A 76 -1.55 1.47 11.40
C GLY A 76 -0.77 2.66 10.82
N TYR A 77 0.51 2.81 11.17
CA TYR A 77 1.38 3.89 10.69
C TYR A 77 2.33 3.47 9.57
N ILE A 78 2.59 2.17 9.41
CA ILE A 78 3.44 1.66 8.34
C ILE A 78 2.64 1.67 7.03
N PRO A 79 3.05 2.46 6.03
CA PRO A 79 2.45 2.40 4.70
C PRO A 79 2.62 0.99 4.15
N SER A 80 1.59 0.44 3.51
CA SER A 80 1.75 -0.83 2.79
C SER A 80 2.90 -0.69 1.80
N PRO A 81 3.84 -1.65 1.72
CA PRO A 81 4.93 -1.61 0.75
C PRO A 81 4.42 -1.61 -0.71
N MET A 82 3.15 -1.96 -0.94
CA MET A 82 2.46 -1.89 -2.24
C MET A 82 1.63 -0.61 -2.43
N GLY A 83 1.65 0.34 -1.49
CA GLY A 83 0.87 1.60 -1.57
C GLY A 83 -0.61 1.46 -1.24
N GLU A 84 -1.06 0.27 -0.84
CA GLU A 84 -2.44 0.00 -0.42
C GLU A 84 -2.76 0.68 0.92
N SER A 85 -3.92 1.34 0.99
CA SER A 85 -4.40 1.96 2.22
C SER A 85 -5.49 1.10 2.85
N SER A 86 -5.15 0.42 3.97
CA SER A 86 -6.12 -0.37 4.73
C SER A 86 -7.09 0.55 5.47
N VAL A 87 -8.38 0.20 5.45
CA VAL A 87 -9.43 0.93 6.17
C VAL A 87 -10.20 -0.02 7.09
N ASP A 88 -10.84 0.54 8.12
CA ASP A 88 -11.72 -0.24 8.99
C ASP A 88 -13.04 -0.58 8.26
N CYS A 89 -13.26 -1.87 8.01
CA CYS A 89 -14.48 -2.38 7.38
C CYS A 89 -15.76 -1.98 8.13
N LYS A 90 -15.70 -1.81 9.46
CA LYS A 90 -16.87 -1.45 10.27
C LYS A 90 -17.36 -0.03 9.99
N ARG A 91 -16.50 0.82 9.42
CA ARG A 91 -16.80 2.22 9.12
C ARG A 91 -17.34 2.43 7.71
N LEU A 92 -17.44 1.39 6.88
CA LEU A 92 -17.83 1.50 5.47
C LEU A 92 -19.13 2.29 5.27
N ALA A 93 -20.18 1.97 6.06
CA ALA A 93 -21.48 2.64 5.98
C ALA A 93 -21.47 4.13 6.38
N SER A 94 -20.40 4.60 7.02
CA SER A 94 -20.22 5.99 7.42
C SER A 94 -19.30 6.79 6.49
N MET A 95 -18.68 6.12 5.50
CA MET A 95 -17.79 6.77 4.56
C MET A 95 -18.60 7.55 3.51
N PRO A 96 -18.07 8.69 3.02
CA PRO A 96 -18.78 9.52 2.05
C PRO A 96 -18.74 8.91 0.65
N ASP A 97 -19.72 9.26 -0.18
CA ASP A 97 -19.62 9.06 -1.63
C ASP A 97 -18.52 9.97 -2.19
N VAL A 98 -17.70 9.43 -3.10
CA VAL A 98 -16.66 10.19 -3.82
C VAL A 98 -17.12 10.39 -5.25
N ALA A 99 -17.06 11.62 -5.76
CA ALA A 99 -17.55 11.95 -7.10
C ALA A 99 -16.48 12.59 -7.97
N PHE A 100 -16.36 12.08 -9.21
CA PHE A 100 -15.56 12.67 -10.27
C PHE A 100 -16.42 13.55 -11.16
N SER A 101 -15.93 14.75 -11.51
CA SER A 101 -16.59 15.64 -12.47
C SER A 101 -15.93 15.51 -13.83
N ILE A 102 -16.63 14.91 -14.79
CA ILE A 102 -16.11 14.64 -16.14
C ILE A 102 -17.12 15.19 -17.15
N GLY A 103 -16.68 16.14 -17.99
CA GLY A 103 -17.56 16.76 -18.99
C GLY A 103 -18.79 17.46 -18.39
N GLY A 104 -18.67 18.02 -17.18
CA GLY A 104 -19.77 18.68 -16.47
C GLY A 104 -20.79 17.74 -15.81
N LYS A 105 -20.60 16.42 -15.90
CA LYS A 105 -21.41 15.42 -15.19
C LYS A 105 -20.65 14.84 -14.00
N LYS A 106 -21.40 14.55 -12.93
CA LYS A 106 -20.87 13.89 -11.72
C LYS A 106 -21.02 12.37 -11.82
N PHE A 107 -19.94 11.67 -11.56
CA PHE A 107 -19.85 10.21 -11.50
C PHE A 107 -19.46 9.83 -10.08
N ALA A 108 -20.46 9.45 -9.27
CA ALA A 108 -20.29 9.13 -7.85
C ALA A 108 -20.04 7.64 -7.64
N LEU A 109 -19.11 7.32 -6.75
CA LEU A 109 -18.80 5.98 -6.26
C LEU A 109 -19.21 5.91 -4.79
N THR A 110 -19.99 4.89 -4.43
CA THR A 110 -20.32 4.62 -3.03
C THR A 110 -19.17 3.91 -2.33
N PRO A 111 -19.11 3.91 -0.98
CA PRO A 111 -18.09 3.17 -0.23
C PRO A 111 -17.96 1.71 -0.65
N GLU A 112 -19.07 1.04 -0.95
CA GLU A 112 -19.10 -0.36 -1.41
C GLU A 112 -18.44 -0.55 -2.77
N GLN A 113 -18.36 0.50 -3.59
CA GLN A 113 -17.75 0.46 -4.92
C GLN A 113 -16.26 0.78 -4.90
N TYR A 114 -15.82 1.71 -4.04
CA TYR A 114 -14.41 2.12 -3.98
C TYR A 114 -13.60 1.44 -2.86
N ILE A 115 -14.20 0.64 -1.99
CA ILE A 115 -13.49 -0.18 -1.00
C ILE A 115 -13.53 -1.65 -1.42
N LEU A 116 -12.34 -2.24 -1.58
CA LEU A 116 -12.17 -3.67 -1.85
C LEU A 116 -12.19 -4.45 -0.53
N LYS A 117 -12.95 -5.55 -0.49
CA LYS A 117 -12.96 -6.51 0.63
C LYS A 117 -12.19 -7.75 0.21
N ILE A 118 -11.18 -8.11 0.99
CA ILE A 118 -10.32 -9.28 0.75
C ILE A 118 -10.45 -10.22 1.94
N GLY A 119 -10.69 -11.51 1.65
CA GLY A 119 -10.97 -12.52 2.66
C GLY A 119 -12.46 -12.64 2.99
N GLU A 120 -12.77 -13.49 3.96
CA GLU A 120 -14.16 -13.82 4.34
C GLU A 120 -14.34 -13.79 5.86
N GLY A 121 -15.56 -13.48 6.29
CA GLY A 121 -15.96 -13.46 7.71
C GLY A 121 -15.13 -12.48 8.54
N ASP A 122 -14.71 -12.92 9.73
CA ASP A 122 -13.95 -12.10 10.68
C ASP A 122 -12.53 -11.78 10.22
N ALA A 123 -12.03 -12.46 9.18
CA ALA A 123 -10.73 -12.20 8.57
C ALA A 123 -10.81 -11.20 7.39
N THR A 124 -11.97 -10.58 7.15
CA THR A 124 -12.14 -9.61 6.05
C THR A 124 -11.28 -8.37 6.28
N LYS A 125 -10.39 -8.08 5.32
CA LYS A 125 -9.61 -6.83 5.24
C LYS A 125 -10.24 -5.89 4.22
N CYS A 126 -10.38 -4.62 4.57
CA CYS A 126 -10.87 -3.59 3.66
C CYS A 126 -9.72 -2.71 3.17
N ILE A 127 -9.64 -2.52 1.86
CA ILE A 127 -8.59 -1.75 1.19
C ILE A 127 -9.22 -0.66 0.35
N SER A 128 -8.71 0.55 0.47
CA SER A 128 -9.06 1.67 -0.40
C SER A 128 -8.67 1.37 -1.86
N GLY A 129 -9.61 1.53 -2.78
CA GLY A 129 -9.34 1.50 -4.22
C GLY A 129 -8.61 2.75 -4.75
N PHE A 130 -8.34 3.74 -3.88
CA PHE A 130 -7.52 4.90 -4.22
C PHE A 130 -6.06 4.65 -3.85
N VAL A 131 -5.18 4.95 -4.80
CA VAL A 131 -3.72 4.92 -4.64
C VAL A 131 -3.17 6.32 -4.87
N ALA A 132 -2.35 6.80 -3.93
CA ALA A 132 -1.64 8.07 -4.09
C ALA A 132 -0.48 7.89 -5.07
N MET A 133 -0.47 8.71 -6.13
CA MET A 133 0.60 8.68 -7.14
C MET A 133 0.92 10.10 -7.57
N ASP A 134 2.13 10.55 -7.24
CA ASP A 134 2.63 11.85 -7.67
C ASP A 134 3.32 11.73 -9.03
N ILE A 135 2.61 12.14 -10.08
CA ILE A 135 3.17 12.20 -11.44
C ILE A 135 3.67 13.63 -11.68
N PRO A 136 5.00 13.83 -11.84
CA PRO A 136 5.55 15.17 -12.00
C PRO A 136 5.17 15.79 -13.36
N PRO A 137 5.26 17.12 -13.49
CA PRO A 137 5.18 17.81 -14.77
C PRO A 137 6.18 17.22 -15.79
N PRO A 138 5.88 17.21 -17.10
CA PRO A 138 4.76 17.89 -17.78
C PRO A 138 3.47 17.06 -17.89
N ARG A 139 3.46 15.81 -17.40
CA ARG A 139 2.34 14.88 -17.63
C ARG A 139 1.28 14.94 -16.53
N GLY A 140 1.65 15.30 -15.31
CA GLY A 140 0.72 15.50 -14.19
C GLY A 140 0.28 16.97 -14.01
N PRO A 141 -0.72 17.22 -13.15
CA PRO A 141 -1.45 16.24 -12.34
C PRO A 141 -2.51 15.48 -13.15
N ILE A 142 -2.63 14.17 -12.94
CA ILE A 142 -3.63 13.32 -13.60
C ILE A 142 -4.29 12.35 -12.63
N TRP A 143 -5.52 11.95 -12.96
CA TRP A 143 -6.20 10.81 -12.36
C TRP A 143 -6.18 9.64 -13.34
N ILE A 144 -5.91 8.44 -12.82
CA ILE A 144 -6.04 7.19 -13.57
C ILE A 144 -7.32 6.50 -13.09
N LEU A 145 -8.35 6.47 -13.95
CA LEU A 145 -9.63 5.85 -13.65
C LEU A 145 -9.60 4.39 -14.08
N GLY A 146 -9.27 3.51 -13.13
CA GLY A 146 -9.10 2.08 -13.36
C GLY A 146 -10.37 1.23 -13.19
N ASP A 147 -10.14 -0.02 -12.82
CA ASP A 147 -11.15 -1.06 -12.56
C ASP A 147 -12.26 -0.63 -11.60
N ILE A 148 -11.93 0.07 -10.52
CA ILE A 148 -12.93 0.59 -9.55
C ILE A 148 -13.94 1.51 -10.23
N PHE A 149 -13.48 2.43 -11.07
CA PHE A 149 -14.36 3.35 -11.80
C PHE A 149 -15.08 2.63 -12.95
N MET A 150 -14.34 1.82 -13.72
CA MET A 150 -14.88 1.10 -14.89
C MET A 150 -15.86 -0.01 -14.52
N GLY A 151 -15.77 -0.57 -13.30
CA GLY A 151 -16.72 -1.52 -12.76
C GLY A 151 -18.06 -0.86 -12.40
N ALA A 152 -18.04 0.37 -11.90
CA ALA A 152 -19.26 1.14 -11.62
C ALA A 152 -19.86 1.78 -12.89
N TYR A 153 -19.01 2.10 -13.86
CA TYR A 153 -19.39 2.80 -15.08
C TYR A 153 -18.87 2.09 -16.34
N HIS A 154 -19.81 1.55 -17.11
CA HIS A 154 -19.53 1.05 -18.45
C HIS A 154 -18.85 2.13 -19.28
N THR A 155 -17.66 1.81 -19.78
CA THR A 155 -16.77 2.74 -20.45
C THR A 155 -16.63 2.36 -21.93
N VAL A 156 -16.92 3.29 -22.82
CA VAL A 156 -16.80 3.10 -24.28
C VAL A 156 -15.66 3.96 -24.81
N PHE A 157 -14.69 3.32 -25.46
CA PHE A 157 -13.62 3.98 -26.20
C PHE A 157 -14.01 4.05 -27.68
N ASP A 158 -14.50 5.20 -28.14
CA ASP A 158 -14.88 5.43 -29.52
C ASP A 158 -13.70 6.03 -30.27
N TYR A 159 -12.88 5.16 -30.89
CA TYR A 159 -11.73 5.56 -31.69
C TYR A 159 -12.13 6.41 -32.91
N GLY A 160 -13.25 6.08 -33.57
CA GLY A 160 -13.72 6.80 -34.75
C GLY A 160 -14.05 8.27 -34.48
N LYS A 161 -14.48 8.59 -33.25
CA LYS A 161 -14.75 9.97 -32.80
C LYS A 161 -13.75 10.49 -31.78
N MET A 162 -12.66 9.76 -31.52
CA MET A 162 -11.61 10.11 -30.55
C MET A 162 -12.18 10.55 -29.19
N LYS A 163 -13.13 9.79 -28.65
CA LYS A 163 -13.82 10.13 -27.40
C LYS A 163 -14.00 8.93 -26.48
N VAL A 164 -14.19 9.24 -25.21
CA VAL A 164 -14.58 8.26 -24.19
C VAL A 164 -15.98 8.60 -23.69
N GLY A 165 -16.83 7.59 -23.55
CA GLY A 165 -18.18 7.71 -23.01
C GLY A 165 -18.37 6.84 -21.78
N PHE A 166 -19.18 7.32 -20.84
CA PHE A 166 -19.47 6.62 -19.58
C PHE A 166 -20.99 6.50 -19.38
N ALA A 167 -21.43 5.33 -18.93
CA ALA A 167 -22.80 5.06 -18.51
C ALA A 167 -22.78 4.19 -17.25
N LYS A 168 -23.83 4.18 -16.43
CA LYS A 168 -23.90 3.31 -15.25
C LYS A 168 -23.82 1.84 -15.69
N ALA A 169 -22.99 1.05 -15.04
CA ALA A 169 -22.93 -0.40 -15.27
C ALA A 169 -24.24 -1.08 -14.84
N ALA A 170 -24.55 -2.21 -15.48
CA ALA A 170 -25.80 -2.97 -15.26
C ALA A 170 -25.78 -3.78 -13.97
#